data_AF-A0AAW1Y634-F1
#
_entry.id   AF-A0AAW1Y634-F1
#
_cell.length_a   1.000
_cell.length_b   1.000
_cell.length_c   1.000
_cell.angle_alpha   90.00
_cell.angle_beta   90.00
_cell.angle_gamma   90.00
#
_symmetry.space_group_name_H-M   'P 1'
#
loop_
_entity.id
_entity.type
_entity.pdbx_description
1 polymer ?
#
loop_
_entity_poly.entity_id
_entity_poly.type
_entity_poly.pdbx_seq_one_letter_code
_entity_poly.pdbx_strand_id
1 'polypeptide(L)'
;MEHTQREVTLEEKEEEHAKVEGWKYVLGFSKIAVVKCAIELGIADAIENHGSPMTLLDLSSTLKCDLSSLYRIMSPVMLASWHGLSSRVQGNGTSTPSFEAVHGEDIWSFSAANPGHSKLINEAMACDARMSLPAVIESCLEVFNGIETIVDVGGG
;
A
#
# COMPACT_ATOMS: atom_id res chain seq x y z
N MET A 1 -40.32 6.00 -14.16
CA MET A 1 -39.09 5.58 -14.88
C MET A 1 -37.88 6.37 -14.40
N GLU A 2 -37.92 7.71 -14.31
CA GLU A 2 -36.79 8.50 -13.78
C GLU A 2 -36.50 8.28 -12.28
N HIS A 3 -37.52 8.06 -11.44
CA HIS A 3 -37.32 7.89 -9.99
C HIS A 3 -36.53 6.62 -9.66
N THR A 4 -36.87 5.52 -10.33
CA THR A 4 -36.19 4.22 -10.20
C THR A 4 -34.75 4.27 -10.70
N GLN A 5 -34.49 4.96 -11.81
CA GLN A 5 -33.12 5.17 -12.28
C GLN A 5 -32.29 5.99 -11.28
N ARG A 6 -32.91 6.98 -10.63
CA ARG A 6 -32.25 7.83 -9.63
C ARG A 6 -31.91 7.06 -8.36
N GLU A 7 -32.81 6.21 -7.87
CA GLU A 7 -32.57 5.31 -6.73
C GLU A 7 -31.46 4.30 -7.03
N VAL A 8 -31.48 3.64 -8.20
CA VAL A 8 -30.42 2.72 -8.61
C VAL A 8 -29.06 3.42 -8.67
N THR A 9 -28.99 4.62 -9.27
CA THR A 9 -27.72 5.38 -9.30
C THR A 9 -27.26 5.91 -7.94
N LEU A 10 -28.15 6.03 -6.95
CA LEU A 10 -27.80 6.42 -5.59
C LEU A 10 -27.26 5.22 -4.81
N GLU A 11 -27.92 4.06 -4.92
CA GLU A 11 -27.47 2.81 -4.33
C GLU A 11 -26.11 2.37 -4.88
N GLU A 12 -25.90 2.45 -6.21
CA GLU A 12 -24.61 2.17 -6.84
C GLU A 12 -23.50 3.10 -6.32
N LYS A 13 -23.83 4.38 -6.07
CA LYS A 13 -22.87 5.36 -5.52
C LYS A 13 -22.54 5.11 -4.06
N GLU A 14 -23.53 4.73 -3.26
CA GLU A 14 -23.36 4.39 -1.85
C GLU A 14 -22.55 3.10 -1.71
N GLU A 15 -22.76 2.12 -2.58
CA GLU A 15 -22.00 0.87 -2.62
C GLU A 15 -20.54 1.12 -3.04
N GLU A 16 -20.29 1.93 -4.07
CA GLU A 16 -18.95 2.36 -4.46
C GLU A 16 -18.24 3.13 -3.34
N HIS A 17 -18.96 4.01 -2.62
CA HIS A 17 -18.41 4.73 -1.49
C HIS A 17 -18.08 3.80 -0.30
N ALA A 18 -18.94 2.83 -0.01
CA ALA A 18 -18.71 1.81 1.01
C ALA A 18 -17.53 0.89 0.67
N LYS A 19 -17.38 0.51 -0.61
CA LYS A 19 -16.21 -0.24 -1.10
C LYS A 19 -14.92 0.56 -0.88
N VAL A 20 -14.91 1.84 -1.27
CA VAL A 20 -13.75 2.73 -1.07
C VAL A 20 -13.39 2.88 0.42
N GLU A 21 -14.38 3.03 1.30
CA GLU A 21 -14.15 3.12 2.76
C GLU A 21 -13.67 1.80 3.35
N GLY A 22 -14.20 0.65 2.90
CA GLY A 22 -13.73 -0.68 3.27
C GLY A 22 -12.27 -0.90 2.90
N TRP A 23 -11.89 -0.58 1.67
CA TRP A 23 -10.50 -0.67 1.21
C TRP A 23 -9.58 0.34 1.91
N LYS A 24 -10.06 1.52 2.28
CA LYS A 24 -9.30 2.45 3.13
C LYS A 24 -9.05 1.88 4.53
N TYR A 25 -9.99 1.14 5.10
CA TYR A 25 -9.81 0.53 6.41
C TYR A 25 -8.84 -0.67 6.34
N VAL A 26 -8.97 -1.51 5.30
CA VAL A 26 -8.13 -2.69 5.07
C VAL A 26 -6.69 -2.30 4.67
N LEU A 27 -6.51 -1.39 3.71
CA LEU A 27 -5.20 -1.00 3.16
C LEU A 27 -4.60 0.24 3.85
N GLY A 28 -5.42 1.04 4.55
CA GLY A 28 -4.93 2.21 5.30
C GLY A 28 -4.09 1.80 6.50
N PHE A 29 -4.35 0.62 7.08
CA PHE A 29 -3.53 0.04 8.12
C PHE A 29 -2.10 -0.19 7.66
N SER A 30 -1.88 -0.67 6.43
CA SER A 30 -0.57 -1.08 5.93
C SER A 30 0.45 0.07 5.95
N LYS A 31 0.03 1.31 5.68
CA LYS A 31 0.92 2.49 5.76
C LYS A 31 1.36 2.80 7.20
N ILE A 32 0.42 2.79 8.15
CA ILE A 32 0.71 2.99 9.57
C ILE A 32 1.54 1.82 10.13
N ALA A 33 1.25 0.59 9.68
CA ALA A 33 1.98 -0.61 10.06
C ALA A 33 3.44 -0.57 9.60
N VAL A 34 3.72 -0.08 8.39
CA VAL A 34 5.10 0.10 7.91
C VAL A 34 5.87 1.12 8.75
N VAL A 35 5.26 2.28 9.06
CA VAL A 35 5.88 3.30 9.91
C VAL A 35 6.11 2.75 11.32
N LYS A 36 5.10 2.08 11.90
CA LYS A 36 5.21 1.41 13.20
C LYS A 36 6.32 0.37 13.20
N CYS A 37 6.40 -0.48 12.18
CA CYS A 37 7.44 -1.49 12.03
C CYS A 37 8.83 -0.84 11.98
N ALA A 38 9.00 0.25 11.23
CA ALA A 38 10.26 0.97 11.17
C ALA A 38 10.70 1.54 12.53
N ILE A 39 9.74 2.01 13.35
CA ILE A 39 9.97 2.50 14.71
C ILE A 39 10.31 1.34 15.66
N GLU A 40 9.52 0.26 15.66
CA GLU A 40 9.73 -0.90 16.54
C GLU A 40 11.03 -1.64 16.24
N LEU A 41 11.43 -1.68 14.97
CA LEU A 41 12.72 -2.23 14.56
C LEU A 41 13.89 -1.28 14.89
N GLY A 42 13.65 -0.03 15.29
CA GLY A 42 14.71 0.95 15.53
C GLY A 42 15.53 1.23 14.28
N ILE A 43 14.90 1.27 13.09
CA ILE A 43 15.62 1.47 11.82
C ILE A 43 16.40 2.79 11.85
N ALA A 44 15.76 3.86 12.33
CA ALA A 44 16.38 5.18 12.43
C ALA A 44 17.59 5.15 13.38
N ASP A 45 17.44 4.56 14.57
CA ASP A 45 18.51 4.45 15.56
C ASP A 45 19.68 3.61 15.05
N ALA A 46 19.42 2.51 14.34
CA ALA A 46 20.46 1.67 13.75
C ALA A 46 21.28 2.41 12.69
N ILE A 47 20.62 3.22 11.85
CA ILE A 47 21.29 4.05 10.85
C ILE A 47 22.10 5.16 11.52
N GLU A 48 21.53 5.84 12.53
CA GLU A 48 22.20 6.93 13.25
C GLU A 48 23.44 6.44 14.02
N ASN A 49 23.33 5.33 14.75
CA ASN A 49 24.42 4.77 15.54
C ASN A 49 25.60 4.24 14.69
N HIS A 50 25.35 3.89 13.42
CA HIS A 50 26.40 3.46 12.50
C HIS A 50 27.29 4.62 12.03
N GLY A 51 26.81 5.86 12.09
CA GLY A 51 27.60 7.07 11.81
C GLY A 51 28.04 7.26 10.35
N SER A 52 27.62 6.38 9.43
CA SER A 52 27.91 6.44 8.00
C SER A 52 26.81 5.76 7.19
N PRO A 53 26.68 6.04 5.87
CA PRO A 53 25.70 5.36 5.03
C PRO A 53 25.80 3.83 5.17
N MET A 54 24.68 3.20 5.49
CA MET A 54 24.60 1.76 5.74
C MET A 54 23.95 1.06 4.53
N THR A 55 24.50 -0.09 4.10
CA THR A 55 23.84 -0.89 3.07
C THR A 55 22.62 -1.60 3.65
N LEU A 56 21.65 -1.96 2.80
CA LEU A 56 20.48 -2.72 3.26
C LEU A 56 20.85 -4.08 3.86
N LEU A 57 21.93 -4.70 3.38
CA LEU A 57 22.43 -5.97 3.92
C LEU A 57 22.99 -5.79 5.32
N ASP A 58 23.76 -4.73 5.56
CA ASP A 58 24.31 -4.40 6.88
C ASP A 58 23.19 -4.05 7.86
N LEU A 59 22.16 -3.31 7.39
CA LEU A 59 20.99 -2.96 8.17
C LEU A 59 20.18 -4.21 8.55
N SER A 60 19.93 -5.10 7.58
CA SER A 60 19.28 -6.38 7.82
C SER A 60 20.04 -7.23 8.83
N SER A 61 21.37 -7.27 8.72
CA SER A 61 22.24 -8.01 9.66
C SER A 61 22.20 -7.41 11.07
N THR A 62 22.21 -6.08 11.18
CA THR A 62 22.17 -5.35 12.44
C THR A 62 20.84 -5.53 13.15
N LEU A 63 19.74 -5.41 12.40
CA LEU A 63 18.37 -5.53 12.92
C LEU A 63 17.89 -6.98 13.02
N LYS A 64 18.65 -7.94 12.49
CA LYS A 64 18.30 -9.37 12.40
C LYS A 64 16.95 -9.60 11.73
N CYS A 65 16.66 -8.84 10.67
CA CYS A 65 15.42 -8.92 9.92
C CYS A 65 15.65 -9.47 8.51
N ASP A 66 14.59 -10.01 7.90
CA ASP A 66 14.62 -10.50 6.53
C ASP A 66 14.90 -9.35 5.54
N LEU A 67 15.92 -9.54 4.70
CA LEU A 67 16.37 -8.53 3.73
C LEU A 67 15.28 -8.19 2.72
N SER A 68 14.47 -9.16 2.29
CA SER A 68 13.40 -8.92 1.31
C SER A 68 12.31 -8.03 1.91
N SER A 69 11.93 -8.28 3.16
CA SER A 69 10.94 -7.49 3.89
C SER A 69 11.45 -6.09 4.18
N LEU A 70 12.72 -5.96 4.58
CA LEU A 70 13.38 -4.67 4.78
C LEU A 70 13.46 -3.87 3.47
N TYR A 71 13.77 -4.53 2.34
CA TYR A 71 13.84 -3.89 1.03
C TYR A 71 12.49 -3.33 0.58
N ARG A 72 11.37 -3.99 0.90
CA ARG A 72 10.02 -3.46 0.62
C ARG A 72 9.73 -2.17 1.38
N ILE A 73 10.14 -2.10 2.64
CA ILE A 73 9.97 -0.92 3.51
C ILE A 73 10.91 0.21 3.08
N MET A 74 12.16 -0.13 2.78
CA MET A 74 13.24 0.81 2.50
C MET A 74 13.46 1.10 1.01
N SER A 75 12.50 0.73 0.16
CA SER A 75 12.61 0.91 -1.30
C SER A 75 12.83 2.40 -1.64
N PRO A 76 13.97 2.78 -2.25
CA PRO A 76 14.25 4.17 -2.57
C PRO A 76 13.20 4.79 -3.50
N VAL A 77 12.68 4.01 -4.44
CA VAL A 77 11.63 4.44 -5.39
C VAL A 77 10.36 4.83 -4.64
N MET A 78 9.93 4.01 -3.67
CA MET A 78 8.73 4.29 -2.88
C MET A 78 8.98 5.41 -1.88
N LEU A 79 10.13 5.39 -1.19
CA LEU A 79 10.53 6.39 -0.19
C LEU A 79 10.65 7.79 -0.78
N ALA A 80 11.14 7.93 -2.02
CA ALA A 80 11.29 9.23 -2.66
C ALA A 80 9.96 10.01 -2.75
N SER A 81 8.84 9.29 -2.92
CA SER A 81 7.49 9.88 -2.93
C SER A 81 7.09 10.52 -1.61
N TRP A 82 7.71 10.11 -0.49
CA TRP A 82 7.41 10.65 0.84
C TRP A 82 8.06 12.02 1.09
N HIS A 83 9.09 12.39 0.33
CA HIS A 83 9.71 13.72 0.46
C HIS A 83 8.73 14.86 0.14
N GLY A 84 7.77 14.62 -0.75
CA GLY A 84 6.70 15.57 -1.07
C GLY A 84 5.52 15.56 -0.10
N LEU A 85 5.49 14.67 0.89
CA LEU A 85 4.32 14.49 1.76
C LEU A 85 4.06 15.73 2.63
N SER A 86 5.11 16.32 3.22
CA SER A 86 4.97 17.51 4.07
C SER A 86 4.34 18.69 3.32
N SER A 87 4.85 19.00 2.13
CA SER A 87 4.31 20.05 1.27
C SER A 87 2.86 19.78 0.88
N ARG A 88 2.51 18.51 0.62
CA ARG A 88 1.14 18.11 0.27
C ARG A 88 0.17 18.26 1.44
N VAL A 89 0.56 17.86 2.65
CA VAL A 89 -0.24 18.02 3.87
C VAL A 89 -0.47 19.50 4.20
N GLN A 90 0.52 20.35 3.96
CA GLN A 90 0.41 21.80 4.19
C GLN A 90 -0.46 22.51 3.14
N GLY A 91 -0.90 21.84 2.08
CA GLY A 91 -1.64 22.47 0.97
C GLY A 91 -0.76 23.32 0.05
N ASN A 92 0.56 23.24 0.21
CA ASN A 92 1.55 24.01 -0.54
C ASN A 92 2.11 23.22 -1.74
N GLY A 93 1.72 21.95 -1.86
CA GLY A 93 2.19 21.01 -2.89
C GLY A 93 1.35 21.04 -4.17
N THR A 94 1.91 20.45 -5.22
CA THR A 94 1.21 20.23 -6.49
C THR A 94 -0.01 19.33 -6.31
N SER A 95 -1.05 19.51 -7.14
CA SER A 95 -2.18 18.58 -7.19
C SER A 95 -1.77 17.19 -7.72
N THR A 96 -0.64 17.11 -8.43
CA THR A 96 -0.05 15.87 -8.93
C THR A 96 0.23 14.87 -7.79
N PRO A 97 -0.11 13.58 -7.95
CA PRO A 97 0.28 12.53 -7.02
C PRO A 97 1.78 12.54 -6.73
N SER A 98 2.17 12.31 -5.47
CA SER A 98 3.57 12.45 -5.03
C SER A 98 4.54 11.52 -5.76
N PHE A 99 4.10 10.32 -6.16
CA PHE A 99 4.93 9.40 -6.94
C PHE A 99 5.23 9.98 -8.33
N GLU A 100 4.19 10.44 -9.02
CA GLU A 100 4.31 11.04 -10.35
C GLU A 100 5.12 12.35 -10.33
N ALA A 101 4.96 13.16 -9.29
CA ALA A 101 5.74 14.38 -9.13
C ALA A 101 7.26 14.12 -9.01
N VAL A 102 7.66 12.94 -8.54
CA VAL A 102 9.08 12.57 -8.34
C VAL A 102 9.63 11.78 -9.53
N HIS A 103 8.85 10.85 -10.07
CA HIS A 103 9.30 9.91 -11.10
C HIS A 103 8.88 10.30 -12.53
N GLY A 104 8.01 11.30 -12.68
CA GLY A 104 7.54 11.82 -13.97
C GLY A 104 6.39 11.03 -14.61
N GLU A 105 6.04 9.88 -14.04
CA GLU A 105 4.96 9.00 -14.50
C GLU A 105 4.26 8.36 -13.30
N ASP A 106 3.06 7.80 -13.52
CA ASP A 106 2.34 7.10 -12.47
C ASP A 106 3.03 5.77 -12.09
N ILE A 107 2.68 5.26 -10.91
CA ILE A 107 3.29 4.05 -10.34
C ILE A 107 3.15 2.81 -11.25
N TRP A 108 2.07 2.70 -12.02
CA TRP A 108 1.82 1.54 -12.87
C TRP A 108 2.64 1.62 -14.15
N SER A 109 2.70 2.79 -14.79
CA SER A 109 3.57 3.05 -15.95
C SER A 109 5.04 2.83 -15.58
N PHE A 110 5.48 3.38 -14.44
CA PHE A 110 6.83 3.16 -13.92
C PHE A 110 7.11 1.66 -13.68
N SER A 111 6.16 0.95 -13.06
CA SER A 111 6.29 -0.49 -12.80
C SER A 111 6.42 -1.30 -14.08
N ALA A 112 5.62 -0.98 -15.10
CA ALA A 112 5.67 -1.67 -16.40
C ALA A 112 7.03 -1.52 -17.08
N ALA A 113 7.68 -0.36 -16.92
CA ALA A 113 9.03 -0.11 -17.45
C ALA A 113 10.16 -0.71 -16.57
N ASN A 114 9.90 -1.06 -15.31
CA ASN A 114 10.91 -1.44 -14.32
C ASN A 114 10.61 -2.80 -13.67
N PRO A 115 11.12 -3.93 -14.24
CA PRO A 115 10.78 -5.28 -13.77
C PRO A 115 11.12 -5.56 -12.29
N GLY A 116 12.20 -4.98 -11.77
CA GLY A 116 12.57 -5.10 -10.36
C GLY A 116 11.56 -4.43 -9.43
N HIS A 117 11.03 -3.27 -9.83
CA HIS A 117 9.99 -2.57 -9.09
C HIS A 117 8.62 -3.26 -9.22
N SER A 118 8.29 -3.74 -10.42
CA SER A 118 7.09 -4.56 -10.64
C SER A 118 7.07 -5.79 -9.73
N LYS A 119 8.18 -6.52 -9.66
CA LYS A 119 8.31 -7.66 -8.73
C LYS A 119 8.09 -7.23 -7.27
N LEU A 120 8.67 -6.11 -6.86
CA LEU A 120 8.53 -5.59 -5.50
C LEU A 120 7.06 -5.30 -5.15
N ILE A 121 6.34 -4.59 -6.02
CA ILE A 121 4.92 -4.27 -5.82
C ILE A 121 4.08 -5.54 -5.79
N ASN A 122 4.28 -6.47 -6.74
CA ASN A 122 3.52 -7.71 -6.79
C ASN A 122 3.70 -8.54 -5.52
N GLU A 123 4.94 -8.65 -5.05
CA GLU A 123 5.22 -9.35 -3.80
C GLU A 123 4.65 -8.64 -2.57
N ALA A 124 4.66 -7.31 -2.54
CA ALA A 124 4.07 -6.52 -1.47
C ALA A 124 2.53 -6.69 -1.43
N MET A 125 1.87 -6.59 -2.58
CA MET A 125 0.41 -6.81 -2.71
C MET A 125 0.03 -8.24 -2.30
N ALA A 126 0.76 -9.25 -2.78
CA ALA A 126 0.52 -10.63 -2.38
C ALA A 126 0.78 -10.87 -0.88
N CYS A 127 1.76 -10.17 -0.30
CA CYS A 127 2.01 -10.22 1.13
C CYS A 127 0.86 -9.64 1.95
N ASP A 128 0.35 -8.48 1.53
CA ASP A 128 -0.79 -7.82 2.18
C ASP A 128 -2.05 -8.69 2.09
N ALA A 129 -2.36 -9.22 0.91
CA ALA A 129 -3.49 -10.13 0.70
C ALA A 129 -3.39 -11.40 1.58
N ARG A 130 -2.21 -12.02 1.69
CA ARG A 130 -2.00 -13.17 2.59
C ARG A 130 -2.25 -12.85 4.05
N MET A 131 -2.00 -11.61 4.47
CA MET A 131 -2.20 -11.17 5.84
C MET A 131 -3.66 -10.82 6.13
N SER A 132 -4.36 -10.19 5.18
CA SER A 132 -5.73 -9.68 5.38
C SER A 132 -6.81 -10.71 5.06
N LEU A 133 -6.61 -11.55 4.05
CA LEU A 133 -7.64 -12.47 3.55
C LEU A 133 -8.16 -13.46 4.60
N PRO A 134 -7.32 -14.09 5.46
CA PRO A 134 -7.84 -14.99 6.50
C PRO A 134 -8.83 -14.30 7.45
N ALA A 135 -8.52 -13.07 7.87
CA ALA A 135 -9.39 -12.30 8.77
C ALA A 135 -10.71 -11.90 8.09
N VAL A 136 -10.67 -11.58 6.79
CA VAL A 136 -11.87 -11.30 5.99
C VAL A 136 -12.75 -12.54 5.89
N ILE A 137 -12.16 -13.70 5.59
CA ILE A 137 -12.90 -14.96 5.53
C ILE A 137 -13.56 -15.24 6.88
N GLU A 138 -12.81 -15.18 7.98
CA GLU A 138 -13.35 -15.45 9.32
C GLU A 138 -14.44 -14.46 9.74
N SER A 139 -14.29 -13.17 9.43
CA SER A 139 -15.21 -12.12 9.89
C SER A 139 -16.44 -11.95 8.99
N CYS A 140 -16.33 -12.32 7.70
CA CYS A 140 -17.36 -12.07 6.69
C CYS A 140 -17.91 -13.37 6.08
N LEU A 141 -17.75 -14.51 6.77
CA LEU A 141 -18.24 -15.82 6.32
C LEU A 141 -19.69 -15.79 5.82
N GLU A 142 -20.57 -15.04 6.50
CA GLU A 142 -21.99 -14.92 6.11
C GLU A 142 -22.20 -14.23 4.76
N VAL A 143 -21.31 -13.32 4.36
CA VAL A 143 -21.36 -12.63 3.06
C VAL A 143 -21.14 -13.61 1.90
N PHE A 144 -20.41 -14.71 2.13
CA PHE A 144 -20.12 -15.71 1.12
C PHE A 144 -21.18 -16.82 1.03
N ASN A 145 -22.17 -16.85 1.93
CA ASN A 145 -23.20 -17.88 1.92
C ASN A 145 -24.10 -17.78 0.68
N GLY A 146 -24.20 -18.88 -0.08
CA GLY A 146 -25.03 -18.95 -1.28
C GLY A 146 -24.41 -18.31 -2.53
N ILE A 147 -23.18 -17.78 -2.44
CA ILE A 147 -22.43 -17.34 -3.61
C ILE A 147 -21.92 -18.57 -4.38
N GLU A 148 -22.39 -18.75 -5.61
CA GLU A 148 -21.95 -19.84 -6.50
C GLU A 148 -20.69 -19.49 -7.31
N THR A 149 -20.52 -18.20 -7.60
CA THR A 149 -19.40 -17.69 -8.42
C THR A 149 -18.87 -16.39 -7.85
N ILE A 150 -17.55 -16.31 -7.73
CA ILE A 150 -16.83 -15.12 -7.31
C ILE A 150 -15.80 -14.75 -8.39
N VAL A 151 -15.66 -13.45 -8.65
CA VAL A 151 -14.64 -12.91 -9.56
C VAL A 151 -13.74 -12.00 -8.75
N ASP A 152 -12.46 -12.36 -8.69
CA ASP A 152 -11.42 -11.56 -8.04
C ASP A 152 -10.81 -10.58 -9.06
N VAL A 153 -11.38 -9.37 -9.12
CA VAL A 153 -10.90 -8.34 -10.05
C VAL A 153 -9.59 -7.76 -9.54
N GLY A 154 -8.49 -8.10 -10.21
CA GLY A 154 -7.15 -7.62 -9.84
C GLY A 154 -6.44 -8.48 -8.77
N GLY A 155 -6.86 -9.73 -8.59
CA GLY A 155 -6.22 -10.69 -7.67
C GLY A 155 -4.77 -11.09 -8.01
N GLY A 156 -4.31 -10.76 -9.22
CA GLY A 156 -2.98 -11.07 -9.75
C GLY A 156 -2.99 -11.79 -11.08
#